data_AF-A0A8T9EHV9-F1
#
_entry.id   AF-A0A8T9EHV9-F1
#
_cell.length_a   1.000
_cell.length_b   1.000
_cell.length_c   1.000
_cell.angle_alpha   90.00
_cell.angle_beta   90.00
_cell.angle_gamma   90.00
#
_symmetry.space_group_name_H-M   'P 1'
#
loop_
_entity.id
_entity.type
_entity.pdbx_description
1 polymer ?
#
loop_
_entity_poly.entity_id
_entity_poly.type
_entity_poly.pdbx_seq_one_letter_code
_entity_poly.pdbx_strand_id
1 'polypeptide(L)'
;MKMFLLHQYDPFWVFLLVSISIPYLASSLSGFVAFARKGPEKLTSYESGIEPRGNTWIRFQIRYYMFALVFAAFDVETVFFYPWAISFRELGLFAFIEVIIFIFILVVGLVHAWRKGASEWCQLPDIRVKVTGGKSNPAL
;
A
#
# COMPACT_ATOMS: atom_id res chain seq x y z
N MET A 1 -17.63 22.28 -33.24
CA MET A 1 -16.16 22.15 -33.17
C MET A 1 -15.73 21.69 -31.77
N LYS A 2 -16.03 20.43 -31.41
CA LYS A 2 -15.67 19.79 -30.12
C LYS A 2 -15.28 18.30 -30.27
N MET A 3 -15.33 17.75 -31.48
CA MET A 3 -14.94 16.36 -31.77
C MET A 3 -13.43 16.11 -31.76
N PHE A 4 -12.59 17.16 -31.67
CA PHE A 4 -11.13 17.04 -31.80
C PHE A 4 -10.36 16.79 -30.50
N LEU A 5 -10.95 17.03 -29.32
CA LEU A 5 -10.23 16.85 -28.06
C LEU A 5 -10.04 15.38 -27.67
N LEU A 6 -10.91 14.47 -28.12
CA LEU A 6 -10.75 13.02 -27.86
C LEU A 6 -9.60 12.42 -28.67
N HIS A 7 -9.38 12.89 -29.90
CA HIS A 7 -8.34 12.36 -30.79
C HIS A 7 -6.92 12.57 -30.22
N GLN A 8 -6.74 13.56 -29.34
CA GLN A 8 -5.48 13.80 -28.64
C GLN A 8 -5.20 12.75 -27.55
N TYR A 9 -6.23 12.04 -27.07
CA TYR A 9 -6.12 10.91 -26.13
C TYR A 9 -6.07 9.55 -26.82
N ASP A 10 -6.23 9.47 -28.14
CA ASP A 10 -6.08 8.20 -28.88
C ASP A 10 -4.73 7.52 -28.62
N PRO A 11 -3.58 8.24 -28.54
CA PRO A 11 -2.30 7.63 -28.19
C PRO A 11 -2.29 7.01 -26.78
N PHE A 12 -3.05 7.55 -25.84
CA PHE A 12 -3.15 7.00 -24.47
C PHE A 12 -3.79 5.61 -24.50
N TRP A 13 -4.88 5.43 -25.24
CA TRP A 13 -5.55 4.14 -25.37
C TRP A 13 -4.69 3.10 -26.08
N VAL A 14 -4.00 3.51 -27.15
CA VAL A 14 -3.05 2.62 -27.85
C VAL A 14 -1.91 2.20 -26.92
N PHE A 15 -1.33 3.14 -26.18
CA PHE A 15 -0.28 2.85 -25.22
C PHE A 15 -0.75 1.91 -24.10
N LEU A 16 -1.94 2.13 -23.56
CA LEU A 16 -2.53 1.28 -22.52
C LEU A 16 -2.75 -0.15 -23.02
N LEU A 17 -3.29 -0.32 -24.23
CA LEU A 17 -3.48 -1.64 -24.85
C LEU A 17 -2.14 -2.34 -25.11
N VAL A 18 -1.14 -1.63 -25.60
CA VAL A 18 0.21 -2.19 -25.82
C VAL A 18 0.84 -2.59 -24.48
N SER A 19 0.76 -1.73 -23.47
CA SER A 19 1.33 -1.97 -22.14
C SER A 19 0.70 -3.16 -21.42
N ILE A 20 -0.60 -3.42 -21.59
CA ILE A 20 -1.27 -4.59 -21.02
C ILE A 20 -1.03 -5.85 -21.87
N SER A 21 -0.98 -5.71 -23.19
CA SER A 21 -0.81 -6.87 -24.09
C SER A 21 0.57 -7.50 -23.97
N ILE A 22 1.63 -6.73 -23.72
CA ILE A 22 3.00 -7.28 -23.58
C ILE A 22 3.12 -8.27 -22.40
N PRO A 23 2.77 -7.93 -21.14
CA PRO A 23 2.78 -8.87 -20.01
C PRO A 23 1.83 -10.05 -20.22
N TYR A 24 0.68 -9.81 -20.84
CA TYR A 24 -0.31 -10.86 -21.13
C TYR A 24 0.24 -11.89 -22.12
N LEU A 25 0.81 -11.44 -23.24
CA LEU A 25 1.44 -12.29 -24.25
C LEU A 25 2.67 -13.02 -23.67
N ALA A 26 3.49 -12.33 -22.88
CA ALA A 26 4.65 -12.94 -22.22
C ALA A 26 4.22 -14.06 -21.25
N SER A 27 3.17 -13.83 -20.46
CA SER A 27 2.63 -14.83 -19.53
C SER A 27 1.97 -16.01 -20.26
N SER A 28 1.21 -15.72 -21.33
CA SER A 28 0.54 -16.76 -22.14
C SER A 28 1.54 -17.61 -22.92
N LEU A 29 2.58 -17.00 -23.48
CA LEU A 29 3.64 -17.72 -24.19
C LEU A 29 4.47 -18.57 -23.22
N SER A 30 4.78 -18.05 -22.03
CA SER A 30 5.42 -18.82 -20.96
C SER A 30 4.59 -20.06 -20.61
N GLY A 31 3.26 -19.93 -20.49
CA GLY A 31 2.36 -21.06 -20.25
C GLY A 31 2.30 -22.09 -21.37
N PHE A 32 2.53 -21.69 -22.62
CA PHE A 32 2.49 -22.59 -23.79
C PHE A 32 3.84 -23.29 -24.05
N VAL A 33 4.96 -22.58 -23.86
CA VAL A 33 6.32 -23.10 -24.06
C VAL A 33 6.78 -23.93 -22.86
N ALA A 34 6.32 -23.62 -21.65
CA ALA A 34 6.67 -24.41 -20.48
C ALA A 34 5.99 -25.78 -20.53
N PHE A 35 6.80 -26.84 -20.55
CA PHE A 35 6.31 -28.19 -20.28
C PHE A 35 5.75 -28.24 -18.85
N ALA A 36 4.42 -28.17 -18.74
CA ALA A 36 3.70 -28.19 -17.49
C ALA A 36 3.76 -29.58 -16.84
N ARG A 37 4.91 -29.94 -16.26
CA ARG A 37 5.04 -31.13 -15.40
C ARG A 37 4.41 -30.82 -14.05
N LYS A 38 3.09 -30.98 -13.98
CA LYS A 38 2.26 -30.82 -12.78
C LYS A 38 2.48 -32.01 -11.86
N GLY A 39 3.51 -31.93 -11.01
CA GLY A 39 3.66 -32.85 -9.88
C GLY A 39 2.77 -32.40 -8.72
N PRO A 40 2.18 -33.32 -7.93
CA PRO A 40 1.34 -32.97 -6.79
C PRO A 40 2.07 -32.07 -5.78
N GLU A 41 3.37 -32.27 -5.59
CA GLU A 41 4.27 -31.43 -4.77
C GLU A 41 4.28 -29.96 -5.20
N LYS A 42 4.33 -29.66 -6.51
CA LYS A 42 4.42 -28.29 -7.03
C LYS A 42 3.14 -27.46 -6.81
N LEU A 43 2.03 -28.12 -6.49
CA LEU A 43 0.73 -27.49 -6.23
C LEU A 43 0.49 -27.29 -4.72
N THR A 44 1.43 -27.71 -3.87
CA THR A 44 1.34 -27.50 -2.42
C THR A 44 1.96 -26.15 -2.03
N SER A 45 1.46 -25.56 -0.95
CA SER A 45 2.03 -24.31 -0.42
C SER A 45 3.43 -24.57 0.13
N TYR A 46 4.36 -23.66 -0.17
CA TYR A 46 5.73 -23.76 0.31
C TYR A 46 5.80 -23.50 1.82
N GLU A 47 6.11 -24.54 2.59
CA GLU A 47 6.34 -24.46 4.04
C GLU A 47 7.71 -25.04 4.43
N SER A 48 8.77 -24.78 3.64
CA SER A 48 10.12 -25.29 3.93
C SER A 48 10.22 -26.83 4.09
N GLY A 49 9.31 -27.57 3.45
CA GLY A 49 9.30 -29.05 3.41
C GLY A 49 8.38 -29.73 4.43
N ILE A 50 7.65 -28.98 5.26
CA ILE A 50 6.59 -29.55 6.12
C ILE A 50 5.21 -29.37 5.47
N GLU A 51 4.28 -30.28 5.81
CA GLU A 51 2.90 -30.15 5.36
C GLU A 51 2.23 -28.94 6.03
N PRO A 52 1.52 -28.09 5.25
CA PRO A 52 0.84 -26.92 5.79
C PRO A 52 -0.11 -27.27 6.93
N ARG A 53 0.24 -26.85 8.14
CA ARG A 53 -0.59 -27.06 9.33
C ARG A 53 -1.11 -25.74 9.87
N GLY A 54 -2.42 -25.61 9.92
CA GLY A 54 -3.11 -24.55 10.64
C GLY A 54 -4.19 -23.88 9.83
N ASN A 55 -4.92 -23.00 10.49
CA ASN A 55 -5.91 -22.15 9.82
C ASN A 55 -5.18 -21.03 9.07
N THR A 56 -5.48 -20.85 7.78
CA THR A 56 -4.99 -19.73 6.95
C THR A 56 -5.50 -18.35 7.44
N TRP A 57 -6.43 -18.34 8.39
CA TRP A 57 -7.05 -17.14 8.96
C TRP A 57 -6.13 -16.51 10.01
N ILE A 58 -5.22 -15.66 9.54
CA ILE A 58 -4.41 -14.79 10.39
C ILE A 58 -5.20 -13.52 10.74
N ARG A 59 -5.11 -13.11 12.01
CA ARG A 59 -5.63 -11.83 12.46
C ARG A 59 -4.78 -10.71 11.89
N PHE A 60 -5.25 -10.12 10.79
CA PHE A 60 -4.67 -8.88 10.26
C PHE A 60 -4.65 -7.81 11.35
N GLN A 61 -3.49 -7.20 11.53
CA GLN A 61 -3.28 -6.21 12.57
C GLN A 61 -3.95 -4.89 12.15
N ILE A 62 -4.61 -4.20 13.09
CA ILE A 62 -5.27 -2.90 12.85
C ILE A 62 -4.33 -1.83 12.28
N ARG A 63 -3.01 -2.01 12.46
CA ARG A 63 -1.95 -1.14 11.97
C ARG A 63 -2.01 -0.90 10.45
N TYR A 64 -2.34 -1.91 9.65
CA TYR A 64 -2.47 -1.74 8.20
C TYR A 64 -3.62 -0.81 7.82
N TYR A 65 -4.73 -0.89 8.56
CA TYR A 65 -5.88 -0.01 8.37
C TYR A 65 -5.56 1.44 8.76
N MET A 66 -4.85 1.65 9.88
CA MET A 66 -4.43 2.99 10.30
C MET A 66 -3.58 3.69 9.24
N PHE A 67 -2.64 2.97 8.62
CA PHE A 67 -1.83 3.52 7.53
C PHE A 67 -2.69 3.86 6.29
N ALA A 68 -3.58 2.96 5.88
CA ALA A 68 -4.47 3.19 4.74
C ALA A 68 -5.39 4.40 4.97
N LEU A 69 -5.92 4.58 6.18
CA LEU A 69 -6.77 5.72 6.54
C LEU A 69 -6.01 7.05 6.44
N VAL A 70 -4.79 7.10 7.00
CA VAL A 70 -3.95 8.31 6.94
C VAL A 70 -3.54 8.63 5.50
N PHE A 71 -3.19 7.60 4.70
CA PHE A 71 -2.88 7.76 3.29
C PHE A 71 -4.07 8.27 2.48
N ALA A 72 -5.26 7.68 2.65
CA ALA A 72 -6.46 8.10 1.94
C ALA A 72 -6.89 9.52 2.31
N ALA A 73 -6.75 9.91 3.58
CA ALA A 73 -6.99 11.29 4.00
C ALA A 73 -6.02 12.23 3.26
N PHE A 74 -4.71 11.97 3.32
CA PHE A 74 -3.70 12.80 2.65
C PHE A 74 -3.89 12.89 1.13
N ASP A 75 -4.28 11.79 0.47
CA ASP A 75 -4.55 11.75 -0.97
C ASP A 75 -5.66 12.74 -1.38
N VAL A 76 -6.79 12.73 -0.65
CA VAL A 76 -7.89 13.67 -0.84
C VAL A 76 -7.43 15.13 -0.68
N GLU A 77 -6.54 15.41 0.26
CA GLU A 77 -6.01 16.77 0.45
C GLU A 77 -5.18 17.26 -0.75
N THR A 78 -4.40 16.37 -1.37
CA THR A 78 -3.63 16.73 -2.57
C THR A 78 -4.52 17.03 -3.77
N VAL A 79 -5.68 16.39 -3.86
CA VAL A 79 -6.70 16.72 -4.87
C VAL A 79 -7.22 18.14 -4.67
N PHE A 80 -7.38 18.60 -3.42
CA PHE A 80 -7.75 19.99 -3.15
C PHE A 80 -6.65 21.00 -3.48
N PHE A 81 -5.38 20.61 -3.43
CA PHE A 81 -4.28 21.47 -3.86
C PHE A 81 -4.17 21.62 -5.37
N TYR A 82 -4.69 20.68 -6.16
CA TYR A 82 -4.51 20.69 -7.61
C TYR A 82 -5.12 21.93 -8.29
N PRO A 83 -6.40 22.32 -8.01
CA PRO A 83 -7.00 23.53 -8.57
C PRO A 83 -6.28 24.82 -8.15
N TRP A 84 -5.81 24.87 -6.90
CA TRP A 84 -5.03 26.01 -6.42
C TRP A 84 -3.69 26.13 -7.16
N ALA A 85 -2.98 25.02 -7.33
CA ALA A 85 -1.67 24.98 -7.98
C ALA A 85 -1.75 25.43 -9.45
N ILE A 86 -2.80 25.04 -10.19
CA ILE A 86 -2.98 25.45 -11.58
C ILE A 86 -3.39 26.92 -11.74
N SER A 87 -4.10 27.49 -10.76
CA SER A 87 -4.65 28.86 -10.80
C SER A 87 -3.85 29.86 -9.96
N PHE A 88 -2.65 29.49 -9.50
CA PHE A 88 -1.82 30.30 -8.60
C PHE A 88 -1.58 31.74 -9.10
N ARG A 89 -1.42 31.91 -10.42
CA ARG A 89 -1.14 33.22 -11.04
C ARG A 89 -2.31 34.20 -10.94
N GLU A 90 -3.55 33.71 -10.90
CA GLU A 90 -4.78 34.51 -10.87
C GLU A 90 -5.17 34.87 -9.42
N LEU A 91 -4.91 33.95 -8.48
CA LEU A 91 -5.36 34.03 -7.09
C LEU A 91 -4.43 34.85 -6.17
N GLY A 92 -3.18 35.06 -6.57
CA GLY A 92 -2.23 35.92 -5.87
C GLY A 92 -1.87 35.47 -4.45
N LEU A 93 -1.42 36.41 -3.60
CA LEU A 93 -0.93 36.15 -2.24
C LEU A 93 -2.03 35.66 -1.27
N PHE A 94 -3.29 35.94 -1.56
CA PHE A 94 -4.40 35.56 -0.68
C PHE A 94 -4.57 34.03 -0.62
N ALA A 95 -4.68 33.38 -1.78
CA ALA A 95 -4.78 31.92 -1.83
C ALA A 95 -3.50 31.22 -1.39
N PHE A 96 -2.33 31.88 -1.48
CA PHE A 96 -1.10 31.35 -0.92
C PHE A 96 -1.16 31.20 0.61
N ILE A 97 -1.71 32.19 1.31
CA ILE A 97 -1.89 32.15 2.77
C ILE A 97 -2.89 31.06 3.15
N GLU A 98 -4.00 30.94 2.42
CA GLU A 98 -5.00 29.89 2.66
C GLU A 98 -4.39 28.48 2.56
N VAL A 99 -3.56 28.23 1.54
CA VAL A 99 -2.90 26.92 1.39
C VAL A 99 -1.85 26.68 2.47
N ILE A 100 -1.11 27.69 2.92
CA ILE A 100 -0.21 27.54 4.07
C ILE A 100 -0.99 27.15 5.32
N ILE A 101 -2.12 27.81 5.60
CA ILE A 101 -2.98 27.49 6.75
C ILE A 101 -3.52 26.06 6.63
N PHE A 102 -3.94 25.67 5.43
CA PHE A 102 -4.45 24.34 5.16
C PHE A 102 -3.38 23.25 5.38
N ILE A 103 -2.17 23.43 4.83
CA ILE A 103 -1.03 22.55 5.07
C ILE A 103 -0.72 22.47 6.58
N PHE A 104 -0.76 23.60 7.28
CA PHE A 104 -0.48 23.65 8.72
C PHE A 104 -1.48 22.78 9.52
N ILE A 105 -2.77 22.87 9.21
CA ILE A 105 -3.81 22.04 9.86
C ILE A 105 -3.55 20.55 9.61
N LEU A 106 -3.16 20.18 8.39
CA LEU A 106 -2.83 18.80 8.03
C LEU A 106 -1.60 18.27 8.75
N VAL A 107 -0.54 19.08 8.84
CA VAL A 107 0.67 18.72 9.58
C VAL A 107 0.35 18.51 11.05
N VAL A 108 -0.50 19.35 11.65
CA VAL A 108 -0.96 19.17 13.04
C VAL A 108 -1.76 17.87 13.18
N GLY A 109 -2.68 17.58 12.25
CA GLY A 109 -3.43 16.32 12.23
C GLY A 109 -2.52 15.09 12.10
N LEU A 110 -1.50 15.16 11.24
CA LEU A 110 -0.54 14.10 11.02
C LEU A 110 0.36 13.87 12.24
N VAL A 111 0.87 14.95 12.85
CA VAL A 111 1.66 14.87 14.09
C VAL A 111 0.82 14.26 15.22
N HIS A 112 -0.45 14.62 15.32
CA HIS A 112 -1.35 14.02 16.31
C HIS A 112 -1.58 12.52 16.08
N ALA A 113 -1.82 12.11 14.83
CA ALA A 113 -1.94 10.70 14.46
C ALA A 113 -0.65 9.93 14.73
N TRP A 114 0.50 10.54 14.46
CA TRP A 114 1.82 9.96 14.70
C TRP A 114 2.10 9.76 16.20
N ARG A 115 1.78 10.77 17.03
CA ARG A 115 1.89 10.67 18.50
C ARG A 115 0.99 9.59 19.10
N LYS A 116 -0.12 9.24 18.44
CA LYS A 116 -1.01 8.14 18.86
C LYS A 116 -0.54 6.75 18.40
N GLY A 117 0.65 6.64 17.80
CA GLY A 117 1.24 5.35 17.43
C GLY A 117 0.65 4.74 16.16
N ALA A 118 -0.04 5.51 15.31
CA ALA A 118 -0.55 5.03 14.03
C ALA A 118 0.57 4.54 13.08
N SER A 119 1.82 4.92 13.35
CA SER A 119 3.01 4.61 12.53
C SER A 119 4.06 3.74 13.24
N GLU A 120 3.80 3.24 14.45
CA GLU A 120 4.78 2.39 15.17
C GLU A 120 4.67 0.93 14.74
N TRP A 121 5.79 0.40 14.23
CA TRP A 121 5.83 -0.94 13.62
C TRP A 121 6.36 -2.03 14.56
N CYS A 122 7.20 -1.67 15.52
CA CYS A 122 7.89 -2.62 16.40
C CYS A 122 7.50 -2.40 17.87
N GLN A 123 6.48 -3.10 18.32
CA GLN A 123 6.32 -3.40 19.73
C GLN A 123 6.96 -4.76 19.96
N LEU A 124 8.26 -4.79 20.27
CA LEU A 124 8.91 -6.03 20.64
C LEU A 124 8.21 -6.58 21.89
N PRO A 125 7.74 -7.85 21.89
CA PRO A 125 7.35 -8.48 23.14
C PRO A 125 8.58 -8.48 24.04
N ASP A 126 8.45 -7.99 25.26
CA ASP A 126 9.57 -7.95 26.20
C ASP A 126 9.95 -9.37 26.62
N ILE A 127 10.88 -9.97 25.88
CA ILE A 127 11.42 -11.31 26.18
C ILE A 127 12.23 -11.29 27.50
N ARG A 128 12.60 -10.11 28.02
CA ARG A 128 13.42 -10.00 29.25
C ARG A 128 12.65 -10.36 30.52
N VAL A 129 11.31 -10.35 30.53
CA VAL A 129 10.53 -10.73 31.73
C VAL A 129 10.45 -12.24 31.91
N LYS A 130 10.52 -13.05 30.83
CA LYS A 130 10.37 -14.51 30.96
C LYS A 130 11.63 -15.26 31.37
N VAL A 131 12.82 -14.71 31.14
CA VAL A 131 14.08 -15.43 31.41
C VAL A 131 14.42 -15.47 32.91
N THR A 132 13.86 -14.58 33.73
CA THR A 132 14.14 -14.54 35.19
C THR A 132 13.15 -15.37 36.03
N GLY A 133 12.09 -15.92 35.43
CA GLY A 133 11.02 -16.64 36.15
C GLY A 133 11.04 -18.18 36.05
N GLY A 134 12.01 -18.76 35.35
CA GLY A 134 12.15 -20.21 35.23
C GLY A 134 12.80 -20.80 36.48
N LYS A 135 12.03 -21.01 37.55
CA LYS A 135 12.43 -21.96 38.59
C LYS A 135 12.57 -23.34 37.95
N SER A 136 13.80 -23.83 37.85
CA SER A 136 14.10 -25.24 37.66
C SER A 136 13.54 -26.02 38.85
N ASN A 137 12.55 -26.87 38.61
CA ASN A 137 12.14 -27.89 39.57
C ASN A 137 12.86 -29.19 39.21
N PRO A 138 13.71 -29.76 40.07
CA PRO A 138 14.22 -31.10 39.91
C PRO A 138 13.33 -32.08 40.70
N ALA A 139 12.30 -32.64 40.08
CA ALA A 139 11.65 -33.87 40.57
C ALA A 139 10.59 -34.39 39.59
N LEU A 140 10.73 -35.69 39.29
CA LEU A 140 9.89 -36.63 38.54
C LEU A 140 10.11 -36.69 37.03
#